data_AF-A0A5N9AUY4-F1
#
_entry.id   AF-A0A5N9AUY4-F1
#
_cell.length_a   1.000
_cell.length_b   1.000
_cell.length_c   1.000
_cell.angle_alpha   90.00
_cell.angle_beta   90.00
_cell.angle_gamma   90.00
#
_symmetry.space_group_name_H-M   'P 1'
#
loop_
_entity.id
_entity.type
_entity.pdbx_description
1 polymer ?
#
loop_
_entity_poly.entity_id
_entity_poly.type
_entity_poly.pdbx_seq_one_letter_code
_entity_poly.pdbx_strand_id
1 'polypeptide(L)' 'MEAFQEIVPYLVLGIGTGIYGILVGAGGGVILAPSLMIFFGVDPTIAAGTSLALVSVNSISGTFAYK' A
#
# COMPACT_ATOMS: atom_id res chain seq x y z
N MET A 1 19.19 14.35 -7.86
CA MET A 1 18.72 13.26 -8.76
C MET A 1 18.48 11.96 -8.01
N GLU A 2 19.10 11.74 -6.84
CA GLU A 2 18.94 10.53 -6.02
C GLU A 2 17.54 10.39 -5.39
N ALA A 3 16.96 11.47 -4.86
CA ALA A 3 15.62 11.43 -4.25
C ALA A 3 14.51 10.95 -5.22
N PHE A 4 14.63 11.22 -6.52
CA PHE A 4 13.66 10.76 -7.51
C PHE A 4 13.68 9.24 -7.65
N GLN A 5 14.86 8.61 -7.52
CA GLN A 5 15.02 7.15 -7.63
C GLN A 5 14.40 6.41 -6.45
N GLU A 6 14.33 7.04 -5.27
CA GLU A 6 13.69 6.45 -4.09
C GLU A 6 12.16 6.56 -4.14
N ILE A 7 11.61 7.62 -4.74
CA ILE A 7 10.16 7.84 -4.81
C ILE A 7 9.48 6.85 -5.75
N VAL A 8 10.11 6.54 -6.89
CA VAL A 8 9.58 5.63 -7.91
C VAL A 8 9.14 4.28 -7.34
N PRO A 9 9.97 3.53 -6.58
CA PRO A 9 9.57 2.22 -6.07
C PRO A 9 8.45 2.30 -5.03
N TYR A 10 8.41 3.32 -4.17
CA TYR A 10 7.29 3.53 -3.24
C TYR A 10 5.98 3.80 -3.99
N LEU A 11 6.03 4.60 -5.06
CA LEU A 11 4.88 4.92 -5.88
C LEU A 11 4.33 3.67 -6.59
N VAL A 12 5.22 2.90 -7.21
CA VAL A 12 4.87 1.64 -7.90
C VAL A 12 4.27 0.65 -6.91
N LEU A 13 4.86 0.50 -5.73
CA LEU A 13 4.35 -0.38 -4.68
C LEU A 13 2.97 0.07 -4.19
N GLY A 14 2.79 1.36 -3.90
CA GLY A 14 1.51 1.91 -3.43
C GLY A 14 0.39 1.76 -4.46
N ILE A 15 0.65 2.08 -5.72
CA ILE A 15 -0.31 1.93 -6.81
C ILE A 15 -0.64 0.45 -7.04
N GLY A 16 0.38 -0.41 -7.14
CA GLY A 16 0.20 -1.83 -7.40
C GLY A 16 -0.60 -2.53 -6.29
N THR A 17 -0.23 -2.29 -5.03
CA THR A 17 -0.94 -2.85 -3.86
C THR A 17 -2.33 -2.24 -3.66
N GLY A 18 -2.53 -0.97 -4.02
CA GLY A 18 -3.82 -0.30 -4.03
C GLY A 18 -4.81 -0.92 -5.03
N ILE A 19 -4.39 -1.04 -6.30
CA ILE A 19 -5.19 -1.67 -7.35
C ILE A 19 -5.55 -3.11 -6.96
N TYR A 20 -4.54 -3.89 -6.56
CA TYR A 20 -4.76 -5.25 -6.06
C TYR A 20 -5.75 -5.27 -4.89
N GLY A 21 -5.59 -4.36 -3.93
CA GLY A 21 -6.42 -4.27 -2.74
C GLY A 21 -7.89 -4.01 -3.02
N ILE A 22 -8.19 -3.18 -4.02
CA ILE A 22 -9.57 -2.89 -4.45
C ILE A 22 -10.14 -4.07 -5.24
N LEU A 23 -9.40 -4.63 -6.20
CA LEU A 23 -9.86 -5.74 -7.05
C LEU A 23 -10.16 -7.01 -6.25
N VAL A 24 -9.33 -7.32 -5.25
CA VAL A 24 -9.49 -8.50 -4.39
C VAL A 24 -10.44 -8.23 -3.22
N GLY A 25 -10.69 -6.95 -2.89
CA GLY A 25 -11.50 -6.56 -1.73
C GLY A 25 -10.81 -6.76 -0.38
N ALA A 26 -9.52 -7.11 -0.37
CA ALA A 26 -8.73 -7.35 0.85
C ALA A 26 -7.97 -6.11 1.35
N GLY A 27 -8.04 -4.97 0.64
CA GLY A 27 -7.50 -3.68 1.09
C GLY A 27 -6.00 -3.45 0.84
N GLY A 28 -5.26 -4.37 0.22
CA GLY A 28 -3.90 -4.13 -0.29
C GLY A 28 -2.78 -4.11 0.77
N GLY A 29 -3.13 -3.90 2.05
CA GLY A 29 -2.20 -3.89 3.18
C GLY A 29 -1.44 -5.20 3.39
N VAL A 30 -2.02 -6.35 3.01
CA VAL A 30 -1.38 -7.68 3.08
C VAL A 30 -0.07 -7.73 2.29
N ILE A 31 0.02 -7.01 1.17
CA ILE A 31 1.23 -6.95 0.35
C ILE A 31 2.08 -5.75 0.76
N LEU A 32 1.46 -4.60 1.05
CA LEU A 32 2.17 -3.36 1.37
C LEU A 32 3.02 -3.49 2.65
N ALA A 33 2.47 -4.05 3.73
CA ALA A 33 3.15 -4.19 5.03
C ALA A 33 4.46 -5.01 4.95
N PRO A 34 4.46 -6.27 4.49
CA PRO A 34 5.69 -7.04 4.39
C PRO A 34 6.66 -6.44 3.38
N SER A 35 6.16 -5.79 2.32
CA SER A 35 7.03 -5.15 1.32
C SER A 35 7.81 -3.98 1.92
N LEU A 36 7.15 -3.12 2.70
CA LEU A 36 7.79 -2.01 3.42
C LEU A 36 8.85 -2.51 4.42
N MET A 37 8.56 -3.61 5.13
CA MET A 37 9.46 -4.15 6.14
C MET A 37 10.68 -4.86 5.51
N ILE A 38 10.46 -5.69 4.48
CA ILE A 38 11.50 -6.56 3.92
C ILE A 38 12.37 -5.81 2.89
N PHE A 39 11.75 -5.03 2.00
CA PHE A 39 12.48 -4.37 0.89
C PHE A 39 12.96 -2.96 1.24
N PHE A 40 12.29 -2.27 2.17
CA PHE A 40 12.61 -0.89 2.53
C PHE A 40 13.07 -0.73 3.99
N GLY A 41 13.07 -1.79 4.79
CA GLY A 41 13.56 -1.76 6.17
C GLY A 41 12.76 -0.81 7.09
N VAL A 42 11.51 -0.50 6.72
CA VAL A 42 10.67 0.41 7.49
C VAL A 42 10.29 -0.23 8.82
N ASP A 43 10.31 0.57 9.90
CA ASP A 43 9.92 0.12 11.23
C ASP A 43 8.53 -0.55 11.20
N PRO A 44 8.35 -1.71 11.87
CA PRO A 44 7.08 -2.44 11.85
C PRO A 44 5.87 -1.57 12.22
N THR A 45 6.04 -0.61 13.14
CA THR A 45 4.97 0.29 13.59
C THR A 45 4.53 1.22 12.46
N ILE A 46 5.50 1.79 11.74
CA ILE A 46 5.25 2.70 10.62
C ILE A 46 4.66 1.91 9.45
N ALA A 47 5.24 0.76 9.11
CA ALA A 47 4.77 -0.10 8.02
C ALA A 47 3.32 -0.57 8.25
N ALA A 48 2.98 -0.94 9.48
CA ALA A 48 1.62 -1.31 9.87
C ALA A 48 0.66 -0.12 9.75
N GLY A 49 1.04 1.05 10.27
CA GLY A 49 0.24 2.27 10.18
C GLY A 49 -0.05 2.70 8.73
N THR A 50 0.99 2.73 7.88
CA THR A 50 0.84 3.07 6.46
C THR A 50 -0.05 2.05 5.72
N SER A 51 0.08 0.78 6.04
CA SER A 51 -0.73 -0.28 5.41
C SER A 51 -2.20 -0.20 5.82
N LEU A 52 -2.49 0.11 7.09
CA LEU A 52 -3.86 0.34 7.57
C LEU A 52 -4.50 1.58 6.93
N ALA A 53 -3.72 2.65 6.72
CA ALA A 53 -4.19 3.82 6.00
C ALA A 53 -4.57 3.47 4.55
N LEU A 54 -3.73 2.71 3.84
CA LEU A 54 -4.05 2.20 2.50
C LEU A 54 -5.33 1.35 2.50
N VAL A 55 -5.45 0.40 3.44
CA VAL A 55 -6.63 -0.47 3.57
C VAL A 55 -7.90 0.33 3.78
N SER A 56 -7.84 1.40 4.58
CA SER A 56 -8.98 2.27 4.86
C SER A 56 -9.46 2.97 3.58
N VAL A 57 -8.53 3.57 2.82
CA VAL A 57 -8.86 4.25 1.55
C VAL A 57 -9.38 3.25 0.51
N ASN A 58 -8.74 2.09 0.39
CA ASN A 58 -9.18 1.04 -0.53
C ASN A 58 -10.58 0.51 -0.18
N SER A 59 -10.88 0.33 1.11
CA SER A 59 -12.20 -0.13 1.57
C SER A 59 -13.29 0.87 1.22
N ILE A 60 -13.02 2.17 1.41
CA ILE A 60 -13.95 3.24 1.01
C ILE A 60 -14.16 3.19 -0.51
N SER A 61 -13.07 3.17 -1.29
CA SER A 61 -13.13 3.11 -2.75
C SER A 61 -13.87 1.87 -3.25
N GLY A 62 -13.59 0.69 -2.68
CA GLY A 62 -14.24 -0.57 -3.03
C GLY A 62 -15.73 -0.55 -2.69
N THR A 63 -16.11 0.05 -1.56
CA THR A 63 -17.52 0.23 -1.19
C THR A 63 -18.29 1.06 -2.23
N PHE A 64 -17.66 2.08 -2.83
CA PHE A 64 -18.26 2.84 -3.93
C PHE A 64 -18.26 2.07 -5.26
N ALA A 65 -17.22 1.28 -5.54
CA ALA A 65 -17.09 0.54 -6.79
C ALA A 65 -18.05 -0.66 -6.91
N TYR A 66 -18.36 -1.32 -5.79
CA TYR A 66 -19.18 -2.54 -5.74
C TYR A 66 -20.59 -2.32 -5.16
N LYS A 67 -21.06 -1.07 -5.15
CA LYS A 67 -22.43 -0.71 -4.77
C LYS A 67 -23.40 -0.91 -5.93
#